data_AF-A0A9W6KEK8-F1
#
_entry.id   AF-A0A9W6KEK8-F1
#
_cell.length_a   1.000
_cell.length_b   1.000
_cell.length_c   1.000
_cell.angle_alpha   90.00
_cell.angle_beta   90.00
_cell.angle_gamma   90.00
#
_symmetry.space_group_name_H-M   'P 1'
#
loop_
_entity.id
_entity.type
_entity.pdbx_description
1 polymer ?
#
loop_
_entity_poly.entity_id
_entity_poly.type
_entity_poly.pdbx_seq_one_letter_code
_entity_poly.pdbx_strand_id
1 'polypeptide(L)'
;MAQTTQAQQAELNSAAQRFEQVNGELQSMLNTLMRELEVTRAGWQGAGGRTFEQVKIAFRNDQDVLNRNLLETSEGLRTAGRNYDATDTEAATNIRRAGTTDLSALGG
;
A
#
# COMPACT_ATOMS: atom_id res chain seq x y z
N MET A 1 -7.66 -24.10 -9.44
CA MET A 1 -7.87 -23.10 -8.37
C MET A 1 -6.56 -22.42 -7.98
N ALA A 2 -5.47 -23.15 -7.71
CA ALA A 2 -4.15 -22.56 -7.38
C ALA A 2 -3.64 -21.49 -8.39
N GLN A 3 -3.84 -21.69 -9.70
CA GLN A 3 -3.45 -20.70 -10.73
C GLN A 3 -4.21 -19.37 -10.60
N THR A 4 -5.48 -19.43 -10.19
CA THR A 4 -6.34 -18.25 -10.01
C THR A 4 -5.95 -17.47 -8.75
N THR A 5 -5.62 -18.17 -7.67
CA THR A 5 -5.17 -17.59 -6.40
C THR A 5 -3.83 -16.85 -6.54
N GLN A 6 -2.85 -17.46 -7.24
CA GLN A 6 -1.56 -16.82 -7.50
C GLN A 6 -1.70 -15.56 -8.36
N ALA A 7 -2.59 -15.58 -9.36
CA ALA A 7 -2.89 -14.41 -10.17
C ALA A 7 -3.49 -13.27 -9.31
N GLN A 8 -4.44 -13.59 -8.43
CA GLN A 8 -5.05 -12.62 -7.51
C GLN A 8 -4.04 -12.05 -6.50
N GLN A 9 -3.13 -12.87 -5.98
CA GLN A 9 -2.05 -12.39 -5.10
C GLN A 9 -1.09 -11.44 -5.84
N ALA A 10 -0.73 -11.75 -7.09
CA ALA A 10 0.11 -10.89 -7.91
C ALA A 10 -0.56 -9.53 -8.18
N GLU A 11 -1.87 -9.52 -8.45
CA GLU A 11 -2.67 -8.31 -8.62
C GLU A 11 -2.69 -7.44 -7.34
N LEU A 12 -2.89 -8.06 -6.16
CA LEU A 12 -2.87 -7.34 -4.88
C LEU A 12 -1.49 -6.74 -4.55
N ASN A 13 -0.42 -7.48 -4.83
CA ASN A 13 0.94 -6.96 -4.66
C ASN A 13 1.24 -5.81 -5.63
N SER A 14 0.78 -5.91 -6.89
CA SER A 14 0.91 -4.82 -7.86
C SER A 14 0.13 -3.57 -7.44
N ALA A 15 -1.07 -3.75 -6.89
CA ALA A 15 -1.85 -2.66 -6.34
C ALA A 15 -1.12 -1.98 -5.18
N ALA A 16 -0.59 -2.75 -4.22
CA ALA A 16 0.19 -2.24 -3.10
C ALA A 16 1.41 -1.40 -3.55
N GLN A 17 2.17 -1.90 -4.53
CA GLN A 17 3.29 -1.15 -5.12
C GLN A 17 2.85 0.17 -5.76
N ARG A 18 1.68 0.18 -6.42
CA ARG A 18 1.13 1.39 -7.02
C ARG A 18 0.73 2.43 -5.96
N PHE A 19 0.17 1.99 -4.83
CA PHE A 19 -0.10 2.89 -3.69
C PHE A 19 1.19 3.51 -3.14
N GLU A 20 2.26 2.74 -3.00
CA GLU A 20 3.58 3.23 -2.58
C GLU A 20 4.18 4.22 -3.60
N GLN A 21 4.06 3.94 -4.89
CA GLN A 21 4.51 4.84 -5.95
C GLN A 21 3.77 6.18 -5.91
N VAL A 22 2.43 6.14 -5.87
CA VAL A 22 1.60 7.36 -5.81
C VAL A 22 1.93 8.15 -4.55
N ASN A 23 2.16 7.48 -3.43
CA ASN A 23 2.60 8.12 -2.19
C ASN A 23 3.92 8.90 -2.38
N GLY A 24 4.92 8.28 -3.02
CA GLY A 24 6.19 8.93 -3.32
C GLY A 24 6.07 10.11 -4.29
N GLU A 25 5.25 9.97 -5.34
CA GLU A 25 4.97 11.04 -6.31
C GLU A 25 4.32 12.24 -5.63
N LEU A 26 3.32 12.00 -4.78
CA LEU A 26 2.67 13.03 -3.97
C LEU A 26 3.70 13.72 -3.09
N GLN A 27 4.49 13.01 -2.30
CA GLN A 27 5.54 13.61 -1.47
C GLN A 27 6.50 14.52 -2.27
N SER A 28 6.89 14.12 -3.48
CA SER A 28 7.74 14.92 -4.36
C SER A 28 7.06 16.22 -4.82
N MET A 29 5.79 16.14 -5.23
CA MET A 29 4.98 17.31 -5.62
C MET A 29 4.82 18.29 -4.45
N LEU A 30 4.50 17.77 -3.27
CA LEU A 30 4.31 18.58 -2.05
C LEU A 30 5.61 19.30 -1.66
N ASN A 31 6.74 18.61 -1.70
CA ASN A 31 8.06 19.20 -1.45
C ASN A 31 8.41 20.30 -2.46
N THR A 32 8.04 20.12 -3.73
CA THR A 32 8.25 21.13 -4.77
C THR A 32 7.39 22.36 -4.53
N LEU A 33 6.10 22.17 -4.26
CA LEU A 33 5.20 23.27 -3.93
C LEU A 33 5.72 24.08 -2.73
N MET A 34 6.18 23.41 -1.68
CA MET A 34 6.73 24.06 -0.49
C MET A 34 7.97 24.90 -0.79
N ARG A 35 8.86 24.44 -1.68
CA ARG A 35 10.03 25.22 -2.12
C ARG A 35 9.62 26.46 -2.92
N GLU A 36 8.70 26.32 -3.85
CA GLU A 36 8.18 27.45 -4.65
C GLU A 36 7.50 28.50 -3.77
N LEU A 37 6.74 28.02 -2.80
CA LEU A 37 6.11 28.82 -1.75
C LEU A 37 7.16 29.59 -0.93
N GLU A 38 8.26 28.95 -0.49
CA GLU A 38 9.32 29.63 0.26
C GLU A 38 10.05 30.71 -0.53
N VAL A 39 10.27 30.49 -1.84
CA VAL A 39 10.82 31.53 -2.74
C VAL A 39 9.87 32.73 -2.82
N THR A 40 8.57 32.47 -2.90
CA THR A 40 7.53 33.52 -3.00
C THR A 40 7.41 34.32 -1.70
N ARG A 41 7.63 33.69 -0.53
CA ARG A 41 7.64 34.35 0.78
C ARG A 41 8.66 35.48 0.86
N ALA A 42 9.81 35.38 0.19
CA ALA A 42 10.81 36.45 0.17
C ALA A 42 10.26 37.78 -0.39
N GLY A 43 9.23 37.71 -1.25
CA GLY A 43 8.51 38.88 -1.79
C GLY A 43 7.35 39.38 -0.93
N TRP A 44 6.88 38.61 0.06
CA TRP A 44 5.73 38.94 0.91
C TRP A 44 6.18 39.24 2.35
N GLN A 45 6.83 40.40 2.57
CA GLN A 45 7.08 40.88 3.92
C GLN A 45 5.80 41.50 4.53
N GLY A 46 5.28 40.92 5.62
CA GLY A 46 4.10 41.43 6.35
C GLY A 46 2.98 40.41 6.54
N ALA A 47 1.71 40.86 6.48
CA ALA A 47 0.52 40.08 6.81
C ALA A 47 0.36 38.76 6.02
N GLY A 48 0.93 38.67 4.81
CA GLY A 48 0.94 37.44 4.00
C GLY A 48 1.79 36.30 4.59
N GLY A 49 2.83 36.62 5.36
CA GLY A 49 3.72 35.62 5.96
C GLY A 49 3.03 34.75 7.01
N ARG A 50 2.05 35.28 7.75
CA ARG A 50 1.37 34.53 8.82
C ARG A 50 0.33 33.55 8.26
N THR A 51 -0.42 33.96 7.24
CA THR A 51 -1.34 33.07 6.49
C THR A 51 -0.56 31.97 5.77
N PHE A 52 0.59 32.31 5.21
CA PHE A 52 1.47 31.36 4.54
C PHE A 52 1.97 30.26 5.49
N GLU A 53 2.43 30.61 6.69
CA GLU A 53 2.85 29.61 7.68
C GLU A 53 1.68 28.71 8.13
N GLN A 54 0.46 29.24 8.23
CA GLN A 54 -0.72 28.42 8.53
C GLN A 54 -1.03 27.41 7.41
N VAL A 55 -0.93 27.83 6.15
CA VAL A 55 -1.09 26.94 4.99
C VAL A 55 -0.01 25.86 4.99
N LYS A 56 1.25 26.20 5.28
CA LYS A 56 2.34 25.22 5.42
C LYS A 56 2.04 24.16 6.47
N ILE A 57 1.51 24.56 7.63
CA ILE A 57 1.17 23.64 8.73
C ILE A 57 0.00 22.73 8.34
N ALA A 58 -1.09 23.31 7.83
CA ALA A 58 -2.26 22.54 7.40
C ALA A 58 -1.89 21.49 6.35
N PHE A 59 -1.10 21.90 5.37
CA PHE A 59 -0.65 21.03 4.29
C PHE A 59 0.26 19.89 4.75
N ARG A 60 1.17 20.16 5.71
CA ARG A 60 1.98 19.10 6.33
C ARG A 60 1.11 18.06 7.05
N ASN A 61 0.11 18.51 7.79
CA ASN A 61 -0.81 17.60 8.48
C ASN A 61 -1.60 16.75 7.46
N ASP A 62 -2.09 17.36 6.39
CA ASP A 62 -2.82 16.64 5.33
C ASP A 62 -1.91 15.62 4.64
N GLN A 63 -0.65 15.96 4.41
CA GLN A 63 0.37 15.05 3.87
C GLN A 63 0.59 13.84 4.78
N ASP A 64 0.73 14.04 6.09
CA ASP A 64 0.94 12.95 7.03
C ASP A 64 -0.27 12.01 7.09
N VAL A 65 -1.49 12.56 7.07
CA VAL A 65 -2.72 11.78 7.00
C VAL A 65 -2.78 10.96 5.71
N LEU A 66 -2.48 11.58 4.58
CA LEU A 66 -2.49 10.93 3.27
C LEU A 66 -1.46 9.79 3.21
N ASN A 67 -0.23 10.05 3.64
CA ASN A 67 0.85 9.07 3.70
C ASN A 67 0.44 7.86 4.55
N ARG A 68 -0.12 8.09 5.73
CA ARG A 68 -0.57 7.02 6.63
C ARG A 68 -1.63 6.16 5.97
N ASN A 69 -2.65 6.77 5.37
CA ASN A 69 -3.74 6.04 4.73
C ASN A 69 -3.26 5.22 3.52
N LEU A 70 -2.33 5.75 2.72
CA LEU A 70 -1.76 5.03 1.57
C LEU A 70 -0.90 3.84 2.01
N LEU A 71 -0.11 4.00 3.06
CA LEU A 71 0.69 2.92 3.64
C LEU A 71 -0.20 1.84 4.27
N GLU A 72 -1.20 2.23 5.06
CA GLU A 72 -2.17 1.31 5.66
C GLU A 72 -2.91 0.50 4.59
N THR A 73 -3.27 1.15 3.47
CA THR A 73 -3.87 0.46 2.33
C THR A 73 -2.91 -0.53 1.67
N SER A 74 -1.64 -0.16 1.47
CA SER A 74 -0.61 -1.07 0.94
C SER A 74 -0.40 -2.28 1.86
N GLU A 75 -0.31 -2.06 3.18
CA GLU A 75 -0.16 -3.13 4.17
C GLU A 75 -1.38 -4.05 4.22
N GLY A 76 -2.59 -3.48 4.12
CA GLY A 76 -3.84 -4.22 4.00
C GLY A 76 -3.86 -5.13 2.78
N LEU A 77 -3.45 -4.60 1.61
CA LEU A 77 -3.35 -5.37 0.37
C LEU A 77 -2.31 -6.48 0.44
N ARG A 78 -1.13 -6.21 1.01
CA ARG A 78 -0.09 -7.24 1.24
C ARG A 78 -0.56 -8.33 2.19
N THR A 79 -1.31 -7.97 3.23
CA THR A 79 -1.87 -8.93 4.19
C THR A 79 -2.95 -9.78 3.55
N ALA A 80 -3.84 -9.19 2.76
CA ALA A 80 -4.81 -9.93 1.95
C ALA A 80 -4.10 -10.92 1.00
N GLY A 81 -3.06 -10.48 0.30
CA GLY A 81 -2.24 -11.34 -0.57
C GLY A 81 -1.60 -12.53 0.16
N ARG A 82 -1.05 -12.33 1.37
CA ARG A 82 -0.49 -13.41 2.20
C ARG A 82 -1.54 -14.41 2.68
N ASN A 83 -2.74 -13.95 3.00
CA ASN A 83 -3.83 -14.84 3.42
C ASN A 83 -4.27 -15.79 2.29
N TYR A 84 -4.21 -15.33 1.04
CA TYR A 84 -4.45 -16.19 -0.12
C TYR A 84 -3.39 -17.29 -0.27
N ASP A 85 -2.11 -16.97 -0.05
CA ASP A 85 -1.00 -17.94 -0.08
C ASP A 85 -1.10 -19.02 1.03
N ALA A 86 -1.43 -18.60 2.25
CA ALA A 86 -1.63 -19.51 3.38
C ALA A 86 -2.81 -20.48 3.15
N THR A 87 -3.92 -19.96 2.63
CA THR A 87 -5.12 -20.76 2.33
C THR A 87 -4.83 -21.81 1.24
N ASP A 88 -4.05 -21.47 0.21
CA ASP A 88 -3.66 -22.41 -0.85
C ASP A 88 -2.73 -23.51 -0.32
N THR A 89 -1.77 -23.14 0.54
CA THR A 89 -0.82 -24.09 1.14
C THR A 89 -1.54 -25.12 2.04
N GLU A 90 -2.50 -24.67 2.85
CA GLU A 90 -3.33 -25.56 3.67
C GLU A 90 -4.22 -26.47 2.82
N ALA A 91 -4.90 -25.91 1.81
CA ALA A 91 -5.76 -26.68 0.91
C ALA A 91 -4.97 -27.75 0.14
N ALA A 92 -3.80 -27.39 -0.41
CA ALA A 92 -2.92 -28.32 -1.12
C ALA A 92 -2.38 -29.42 -0.20
N THR A 93 -2.11 -29.10 1.07
CA THR A 93 -1.64 -30.07 2.07
C THR A 93 -2.75 -31.02 2.50
N ASN A 94 -3.97 -30.52 2.66
CA ASN A 94 -5.15 -31.34 2.98
C ASN A 94 -5.53 -32.26 1.82
N ILE A 95 -5.48 -31.78 0.58
CA ILE A 95 -5.72 -32.61 -0.62
C ILE A 95 -4.63 -33.68 -0.76
N ARG A 96 -3.35 -33.34 -0.58
CA ARG A 96 -2.26 -34.33 -0.57
C ARG A 96 -2.49 -35.41 0.49
N ARG A 97 -2.87 -35.01 1.71
CA ARG A 97 -3.15 -35.94 2.81
C ARG A 97 -4.35 -36.84 2.50
N ALA A 98 -5.45 -36.29 2.00
CA ALA A 98 -6.64 -37.05 1.62
C ALA A 98 -6.35 -38.04 0.47
N GLY A 99 -5.61 -37.61 -0.56
CA GLY A 99 -5.21 -38.46 -1.68
C GLY A 99 -4.28 -39.61 -1.26
N THR A 100 -3.39 -39.39 -0.29
CA THR A 100 -2.54 -40.48 0.24
C THR A 100 -3.33 -41.51 1.06
N THR A 101 -4.40 -41.11 1.74
CA THR A 101 -5.23 -42.03 2.52
C THR A 101 -6.08 -42.94 1.63
N ASP A 102 -6.65 -42.40 0.54
CA ASP A 102 -7.47 -43.17 -0.41
C ASP A 102 -6.64 -44.24 -1.16
N LEU A 103 -5.43 -43.90 -1.59
CA LEU A 103 -4.50 -44.85 -2.23
C LEU A 103 -4.04 -45.99 -1.31
N SER A 104 -3.98 -45.76 0.00
CA SER A 104 -3.62 -46.81 0.97
C SER A 104 -4.76 -47.80 1.27
N ALA A 105 -6.01 -47.43 0.96
CA ALA A 105 -7.20 -48.27 1.20
C ALA A 105 -7.47 -49.28 0.05
N LEU A 106 -6.83 -49.11 -1.11
CA LEU A 106 -7.02 -49.97 -2.29
C LEU A 106 -5.88 -50.99 -2.51
N GLY A 107 -4.90 -51.05 -1.60
CA GLY A 107 -3.68 -51.87 -1.73
C GLY A 107 -3.50 -52.96 -0.67
N GLY A 108 -4.55 -53.37 0.04
CA GLY A 108 -4.53 -54.42 1.07
C GLY A 108 -5.35 -55.64 0.70
#